data_AF-A0ABC8JPP8-F1
#
_entry.id   AF-A0ABC8JPP8-F1
#
_cell.length_a   1.000
_cell.length_b   1.000
_cell.length_c   1.000
_cell.angle_alpha   90.00
_cell.angle_beta   90.00
_cell.angle_gamma   90.00
#
_symmetry.space_group_name_H-M   'P 1'
#
loop_
_entity.id
_entity.type
_entity.pdbx_description
1 polymer ?
#
loop_
_entity_poly.entity_id
_entity_poly.type
_entity_poly.pdbx_seq_one_letter_code
_entity_poly.pdbx_strand_id
1 'polypeptide(L)'
;MSVVTITINSSPSWMNNRDNSFSLRETTAYLSRRRRSSSVSLRKKKKVCCGAKSRDDDYHATLKSLNSRGRFPRKSLGQHYMLNSDINDELAAAANVKEGDFVLEIGPGTGSLTNVLLNLGASVLAIDKDPHMVDLVRERFAGSHKFKVLHEDFVKSHIRSHMLSFLQTRILSDPDFALAKVVSNLPFNISTDVVKLLLPMGDIFSHVVLLLQDEAALRLVEPALRTSEYRPINILVNFYSEPEYNFRVPRENFFPRPKVDAAVVTFKLKHPRDYPDVSSTKSFFSLVNSAFNGKRKMLRKSLQHLSSSPEIEKALGVAGLPVTSRPEELTLGDFVKLHNELKMSSSLETARAELGVVVLYLNKAEARDKICRAIQYGSKFVSDGQPGTAQNVDKSTSLARKVFRLFKFVNDLHALISPVPKATPLPLALLGKTKNALLSTFLFLDQIVWLGRTGIYKNKERAELLGRISLFCWMGSSACTSLVEIGELGRLSASIKKLEKEIGNKDKHQNEQYRAKLQRSNERSLALIKAGMDFVVAFGLLQLAPKKVTPRVTGAFGFASSLISCYQLLPAHPKSKTV
;
A
#
# COMPACT_ATOMS: atom_id res chain seq x y z
N MET A 1 45.64 -15.66 -20.80
CA MET A 1 46.01 -14.38 -20.17
C MET A 1 45.56 -13.26 -21.09
N SER A 2 44.43 -12.63 -20.78
CA SER A 2 43.98 -11.39 -21.42
C SER A 2 43.15 -10.65 -20.39
N VAL A 3 43.80 -9.71 -19.70
CA VAL A 3 43.18 -8.83 -18.72
C VAL A 3 42.68 -7.61 -19.50
N VAL A 4 41.37 -7.44 -19.58
CA VAL A 4 40.76 -6.19 -20.05
C VAL A 4 40.65 -5.27 -18.84
N THR A 5 41.58 -4.32 -18.76
CA THR A 5 41.60 -3.26 -17.76
C THR A 5 40.62 -2.17 -18.20
N ILE A 6 39.51 -2.01 -17.46
CA ILE A 6 38.63 -0.84 -17.60
C ILE A 6 39.06 0.16 -16.54
N THR A 7 39.75 1.21 -16.96
CA THR A 7 40.16 2.33 -16.11
C THR A 7 39.00 3.33 -16.01
N ILE A 8 38.48 3.53 -14.81
CA ILE A 8 37.57 4.64 -14.49
C ILE A 8 38.45 5.84 -14.16
N ASN A 9 38.34 6.93 -14.93
CA ASN A 9 39.03 8.17 -14.61
C ASN A 9 38.03 9.29 -14.31
N SER A 10 38.31 9.97 -13.22
CA SER A 10 37.47 10.95 -12.53
C SER A 10 37.93 12.38 -12.78
N SER A 11 36.95 13.25 -13.07
CA SER A 11 36.91 14.69 -12.73
C SER A 11 37.80 15.66 -13.57
N PRO A 12 37.72 17.00 -13.37
CA PRO A 12 36.92 17.89 -14.24
C PRO A 12 37.71 19.12 -14.75
N SER A 13 37.29 19.78 -15.83
CA SER A 13 37.72 21.16 -16.08
C SER A 13 36.78 21.96 -16.97
N TRP A 14 36.49 23.15 -16.48
CA TRP A 14 35.91 24.28 -17.18
C TRP A 14 36.93 24.89 -18.15
N MET A 15 36.48 25.38 -19.32
CA MET A 15 36.57 26.79 -19.75
C MET A 15 36.49 26.92 -21.29
N ASN A 16 35.73 27.96 -21.68
CA ASN A 16 35.85 28.76 -22.90
C ASN A 16 35.62 28.07 -24.26
N ASN A 17 34.53 28.46 -24.93
CA ASN A 17 34.73 29.45 -25.99
C ASN A 17 33.52 30.38 -26.14
N ARG A 18 33.86 31.58 -26.59
CA ARG A 18 33.13 32.84 -26.57
C ARG A 18 32.47 33.09 -27.94
N ASP A 19 31.56 34.06 -27.93
CA ASP A 19 31.12 34.91 -29.06
C ASP A 19 30.06 34.36 -30.04
N ASN A 20 28.81 34.83 -29.86
CA ASN A 20 28.33 35.89 -30.75
C ASN A 20 27.26 36.77 -30.09
N SER A 21 27.56 38.06 -30.06
CA SER A 21 26.76 39.16 -29.55
C SER A 21 25.65 39.57 -30.51
N PHE A 22 24.44 39.85 -30.02
CA PHE A 22 23.61 40.95 -30.55
C PHE A 22 22.66 41.52 -29.48
N SER A 23 23.03 42.73 -29.03
CA SER A 23 22.21 43.89 -28.67
C SER A 23 20.98 43.75 -27.73
N LEU A 24 21.17 44.28 -26.52
CA LEU A 24 20.13 44.76 -25.59
C LEU A 24 19.25 45.88 -26.19
N ARG A 25 17.94 45.78 -25.99
CA ARG A 25 17.04 46.91 -25.68
C ARG A 25 15.71 46.40 -25.10
N GLU A 26 15.25 47.10 -24.07
CA GLU A 26 13.88 47.18 -23.53
C GLU A 26 13.40 46.14 -22.50
N THR A 27 13.78 46.42 -21.24
CA THR A 27 12.95 46.22 -20.04
C THR A 27 11.75 47.17 -20.04
N THR A 28 10.51 46.66 -20.05
CA THR A 28 9.37 46.99 -19.15
C THR A 28 8.05 46.40 -19.66
N ALA A 29 7.17 46.04 -18.73
CA ALA A 29 5.73 45.74 -18.91
C ALA A 29 5.33 44.35 -19.45
N TYR A 30 5.21 43.37 -18.55
CA TYR A 30 4.33 42.19 -18.73
C TYR A 30 3.49 41.93 -17.47
N LEU A 31 2.81 42.98 -16.99
CA LEU A 31 1.67 42.93 -16.08
C LEU A 31 0.60 43.87 -16.64
N SER A 32 -0.25 43.36 -17.53
CA SER A 32 -1.58 43.87 -17.91
C SER A 32 -1.93 43.52 -19.36
N ARG A 33 -2.48 42.32 -19.61
CA ARG A 33 -3.32 42.06 -20.80
C ARG A 33 -4.03 40.70 -20.71
N ARG A 34 -5.10 40.66 -19.92
CA ARG A 34 -6.25 39.77 -20.17
C ARG A 34 -7.54 40.47 -19.75
N ARG A 35 -7.81 41.61 -20.40
CA ARG A 35 -9.12 42.24 -20.50
C ARG A 35 -9.26 42.77 -21.93
N ARG A 36 -10.09 42.09 -22.72
CA ARG A 36 -10.83 42.54 -23.93
C ARG A 36 -11.51 41.28 -24.47
N SER A 37 -12.77 41.05 -24.08
CA SER A 37 -13.96 41.58 -24.75
C SER A 37 -14.11 41.04 -26.17
N SER A 38 -14.62 39.81 -26.28
CA SER A 38 -15.35 39.37 -27.47
C SER A 38 -16.78 39.92 -27.35
N SER A 39 -17.03 41.00 -28.07
CA SER A 39 -18.35 41.59 -28.32
C SER A 39 -19.24 40.57 -29.02
N VAL A 40 -20.13 39.92 -28.28
CA VAL A 40 -21.29 39.22 -28.83
C VAL A 40 -22.47 40.18 -28.78
N SER A 41 -23.09 40.40 -29.94
CA SER A 41 -24.18 41.33 -30.17
C SER A 41 -25.30 41.16 -29.14
N LEU A 42 -25.62 42.23 -28.41
CA LEU A 42 -26.85 42.39 -27.66
C LEU A 42 -28.03 42.41 -28.65
N ARG A 43 -28.57 41.23 -28.97
CA ARG A 43 -29.97 41.12 -29.40
C ARG A 43 -30.81 41.53 -28.20
N LYS A 44 -31.44 42.72 -28.29
CA LYS A 44 -32.53 43.16 -27.42
C LYS A 44 -33.53 42.00 -27.26
N LYS A 45 -33.44 41.24 -26.16
CA LYS A 45 -34.54 40.38 -25.74
C LYS A 45 -35.64 41.30 -25.23
N LYS A 46 -36.78 41.23 -25.91
CA LYS A 46 -38.04 41.87 -25.53
C LYS A 46 -38.24 41.71 -24.02
N LYS A 47 -38.47 42.84 -23.36
CA LYS A 47 -38.99 42.93 -21.99
C LYS A 47 -40.35 42.25 -22.02
N VAL A 48 -40.39 40.97 -21.67
CA VAL A 48 -41.64 40.26 -21.39
C VAL A 48 -42.04 40.73 -20.00
N CYS A 49 -42.87 41.76 -19.95
CA CYS A 49 -43.71 42.00 -18.79
C CYS A 49 -44.68 40.82 -18.70
N CYS A 50 -44.30 39.77 -17.98
CA CYS A 50 -45.24 38.79 -17.46
C CYS A 50 -45.57 39.21 -16.04
N GLY A 51 -46.86 39.45 -15.81
CA GLY A 51 -47.39 39.95 -14.57
C GLY A 51 -47.01 39.08 -13.38
N ALA A 52 -46.86 39.75 -12.23
CA ALA A 52 -46.88 39.12 -10.93
C ALA A 52 -48.15 38.27 -10.80
N LYS A 53 -47.99 36.95 -10.85
CA LYS A 53 -48.83 36.02 -10.11
C LYS A 53 -47.94 35.47 -9.01
N SER A 54 -48.06 36.01 -7.81
CA SER A 54 -47.68 35.25 -6.62
C SER A 54 -48.42 33.93 -6.69
N ARG A 55 -47.71 32.80 -6.58
CA ARG A 55 -48.37 31.55 -6.20
C ARG A 55 -48.71 31.70 -4.73
N ASP A 56 -49.96 32.04 -4.44
CA ASP A 56 -50.46 32.41 -3.10
C ASP A 56 -50.40 31.31 -2.02
N ASP A 57 -49.63 30.23 -2.16
CA ASP A 57 -49.83 29.03 -1.33
C ASP A 57 -48.61 28.35 -0.69
N ASP A 58 -47.37 28.85 -0.80
CA ASP A 58 -46.24 28.12 -0.18
C ASP A 58 -46.08 28.38 1.34
N TYR A 59 -46.19 29.63 1.79
CA TYR A 59 -46.17 29.97 3.22
C TYR A 59 -47.29 29.25 3.98
N HIS A 60 -48.50 29.29 3.42
CA HIS A 60 -49.67 28.65 4.00
C HIS A 60 -49.61 27.14 3.87
N ALA A 61 -49.14 26.54 2.78
CA ALA A 61 -49.04 25.08 2.67
C ALA A 61 -48.02 24.46 3.64
N THR A 62 -46.82 25.04 3.77
CA THR A 62 -45.81 24.54 4.72
C THR A 62 -46.29 24.65 6.17
N LEU A 63 -46.83 25.81 6.57
CA LEU A 63 -47.33 26.00 7.92
C LEU A 63 -48.63 25.23 8.19
N LYS A 64 -49.54 25.12 7.22
CA LYS A 64 -50.76 24.29 7.32
C LYS A 64 -50.41 22.82 7.45
N SER A 65 -49.41 22.33 6.71
CA SER A 65 -48.95 20.94 6.80
C SER A 65 -48.37 20.63 8.18
N LEU A 66 -47.56 21.55 8.74
CA LEU A 66 -47.01 21.41 10.10
C LEU A 66 -48.09 21.55 11.20
N ASN A 67 -48.97 22.55 11.08
CA ASN A 67 -50.00 22.87 12.08
C ASN A 67 -51.17 21.87 12.09
N SER A 68 -51.60 21.37 10.92
CA SER A 68 -52.69 20.37 10.82
C SER A 68 -52.36 19.06 11.54
N ARG A 69 -51.08 18.80 11.82
CA ARG A 69 -50.61 17.62 12.56
C ARG A 69 -50.06 17.95 13.95
N GLY A 70 -50.23 19.19 14.43
CA GLY A 70 -49.74 19.63 15.74
C GLY A 70 -48.23 19.50 15.90
N ARG A 71 -47.45 19.70 14.82
CA ARG A 71 -46.01 19.48 14.81
C ARG A 71 -45.22 20.78 14.86
N PHE A 72 -44.15 20.77 15.66
CA PHE A 72 -43.20 21.87 15.76
C PHE A 72 -41.84 21.46 15.18
N PRO A 73 -41.13 22.38 14.48
CA PRO A 73 -39.79 22.12 13.95
C PRO A 73 -38.81 21.69 15.06
N ARG A 74 -38.05 20.61 14.82
CA ARG A 74 -37.11 20.04 15.79
C ARG A 74 -35.73 20.68 15.63
N LYS A 75 -35.34 21.51 16.61
CA LYS A 75 -34.00 22.11 16.67
C LYS A 75 -32.87 21.07 16.66
N SER A 76 -33.06 19.92 17.31
CA SER A 76 -32.07 18.84 17.36
C SER A 76 -31.80 18.19 16.00
N LEU A 77 -32.73 18.31 15.05
CA LEU A 77 -32.59 17.82 13.68
C LEU A 77 -32.17 18.93 12.70
N GLY A 78 -31.99 20.16 13.17
CA GLY A 78 -31.58 21.29 12.31
C GLY A 78 -32.62 21.67 11.26
N GLN A 79 -33.92 21.42 11.52
CA GLN A 79 -34.99 21.65 10.55
C GLN A 79 -35.24 23.14 10.31
N HIS A 80 -34.99 23.57 9.07
CA HIS A 80 -35.30 24.90 8.53
C HIS A 80 -35.99 24.73 7.17
N TYR A 81 -37.29 24.99 7.12
CA TYR A 81 -38.10 24.79 5.91
C TYR A 81 -38.04 26.01 5.01
N MET A 82 -37.82 25.80 3.71
CA MET A 82 -37.84 26.85 2.70
C MET A 82 -39.27 27.37 2.51
N LEU A 83 -39.46 28.68 2.62
CA LEU A 83 -40.75 29.38 2.45
C LEU A 83 -40.95 29.95 1.04
N ASN A 84 -39.89 30.07 0.26
CA ASN A 84 -39.89 30.71 -1.05
C ASN A 84 -39.55 29.68 -2.13
N SER A 85 -40.51 29.37 -2.99
CA SER A 85 -40.36 28.38 -4.06
C SER A 85 -39.44 28.83 -5.19
N ASP A 86 -39.25 30.13 -5.40
CA ASP A 86 -38.32 30.63 -6.42
C ASP A 86 -36.89 30.14 -6.14
N ILE A 87 -36.51 30.04 -4.85
CA ILE A 87 -35.19 29.49 -4.47
C ILE A 87 -35.10 27.99 -4.77
N ASN A 88 -36.20 27.24 -4.64
CA ASN A 88 -36.21 25.81 -5.02
C ASN A 88 -36.07 25.65 -6.54
N ASP A 89 -36.71 26.53 -7.32
CA ASP A 89 -36.57 26.58 -8.78
C ASP A 89 -35.13 26.93 -9.17
N GLU A 90 -34.50 27.90 -8.50
CA GLU A 90 -33.09 28.24 -8.70
C GLU A 90 -32.14 27.10 -8.30
N LEU A 91 -32.45 26.35 -7.24
CA LEU A 91 -31.66 25.18 -6.80
C LEU A 91 -31.70 24.06 -7.85
N ALA A 92 -32.88 23.76 -8.40
CA ALA A 92 -33.04 22.79 -9.47
C ALA A 92 -32.38 23.26 -10.78
N ALA A 93 -32.44 24.56 -11.07
CA ALA A 93 -31.78 25.17 -12.22
C ALA A 93 -30.25 25.12 -12.11
N ALA A 94 -29.67 25.34 -10.92
CA ALA A 94 -28.24 25.20 -10.67
C ALA A 94 -27.73 23.78 -10.93
N ALA A 95 -28.54 22.76 -10.64
CA ALA A 95 -28.26 21.37 -11.00
C ALA A 95 -28.58 21.02 -12.47
N ASN A 96 -29.12 21.99 -13.23
CA ASN A 96 -29.59 21.81 -14.60
C ASN A 96 -30.50 20.57 -14.72
N VAL A 97 -31.45 20.41 -13.79
CA VAL A 97 -32.37 19.26 -13.77
C VAL A 97 -33.25 19.29 -15.01
N LYS A 98 -33.34 18.14 -15.68
CA LYS A 98 -34.11 17.93 -16.90
C LYS A 98 -35.12 16.81 -16.71
N GLU A 99 -36.11 16.77 -17.60
CA GLU A 99 -37.04 15.65 -17.67
C GLU A 99 -36.28 14.33 -17.85
N GLY A 100 -36.66 13.31 -17.08
CA GLY A 100 -36.02 11.98 -17.10
C GLY A 100 -34.83 11.81 -16.16
N ASP A 101 -34.26 12.90 -15.64
CA ASP A 101 -33.15 12.84 -14.68
C ASP A 101 -33.55 12.06 -13.42
N PHE A 102 -32.55 11.41 -12.82
CA PHE A 102 -32.69 10.79 -11.49
C PHE A 102 -32.02 11.67 -10.44
N VAL A 103 -32.79 12.09 -9.44
CA VAL A 103 -32.35 13.05 -8.41
C VAL A 103 -32.46 12.42 -7.03
N LEU A 104 -31.37 12.51 -6.27
CA LEU A 104 -31.35 12.25 -4.84
C LEU A 104 -31.63 13.54 -4.08
N GLU A 105 -32.61 13.50 -3.17
CA GLU A 105 -32.94 14.58 -2.25
C GLU A 105 -32.71 14.12 -0.80
N ILE A 106 -31.94 14.89 -0.04
CA ILE A 106 -31.60 14.61 1.36
C ILE A 106 -32.37 15.61 2.22
N GLY A 107 -33.26 15.09 3.07
CA GLY A 107 -34.12 15.91 3.93
C GLY A 107 -35.21 16.65 3.14
N PRO A 108 -36.15 15.94 2.48
CA PRO A 108 -37.25 16.57 1.75
C PRO A 108 -38.16 17.45 2.64
N GLY A 109 -38.21 17.20 3.95
CA GLY A 109 -39.02 17.96 4.89
C GLY A 109 -40.50 17.91 4.52
N THR A 110 -41.09 19.06 4.19
CA THR A 110 -42.50 19.14 3.74
C THR A 110 -42.70 18.82 2.25
N GLY A 111 -41.62 18.59 1.50
CA GLY A 111 -41.64 18.23 0.09
C GLY A 111 -41.74 19.43 -0.88
N SER A 112 -41.36 20.64 -0.46
CA SER A 112 -41.42 21.82 -1.33
C SER A 112 -40.42 21.74 -2.50
N LEU A 113 -39.18 21.33 -2.23
CA LEU A 113 -38.17 21.08 -3.27
C LEU A 113 -38.53 19.83 -4.09
N THR A 114 -38.97 18.74 -3.44
CA THR A 114 -39.48 17.53 -4.11
C THR A 114 -40.52 17.85 -5.18
N ASN A 115 -41.47 18.75 -4.87
CA ASN A 115 -42.52 19.17 -5.80
C ASN A 115 -41.93 19.84 -7.06
N VAL A 116 -40.94 20.71 -6.91
CA VAL A 116 -40.25 21.36 -8.03
C VAL A 116 -39.55 20.31 -8.91
N LEU A 117 -38.80 19.39 -8.30
CA LEU A 117 -38.07 18.35 -9.02
C LEU A 117 -39.01 17.43 -9.81
N LEU A 118 -40.14 17.02 -9.22
CA LEU A 118 -41.15 16.20 -9.90
C LEU A 118 -41.84 16.95 -11.04
N ASN A 119 -42.13 18.24 -10.87
CA ASN A 119 -42.73 19.08 -11.92
C ASN A 119 -41.81 19.28 -13.12
N LEU A 120 -40.48 19.24 -12.92
CA LEU A 120 -39.48 19.22 -14.00
C LEU A 120 -39.39 17.84 -14.69
N GLY A 121 -40.17 16.85 -14.24
CA GLY A 121 -40.24 15.51 -14.83
C GLY A 121 -39.18 14.53 -14.33
N ALA A 122 -38.40 14.89 -13.30
CA ALA A 122 -37.38 14.03 -12.71
C ALA A 122 -37.98 12.86 -11.91
N SER A 123 -37.20 11.79 -11.77
CA SER A 123 -37.44 10.73 -10.78
C SER A 123 -36.68 11.06 -9.51
N VAL A 124 -37.36 11.12 -8.36
CA VAL A 124 -36.78 11.57 -7.09
C VAL A 124 -36.73 10.43 -6.08
N LEU A 125 -35.53 10.16 -5.57
CA LEU A 125 -35.31 9.37 -4.37
C LEU A 125 -35.02 10.33 -3.21
N ALA A 126 -35.92 10.39 -2.24
CA ALA A 126 -35.74 11.18 -1.05
C ALA A 126 -35.30 10.33 0.15
N ILE A 127 -34.45 10.88 1.02
CA ILE A 127 -34.05 10.24 2.27
C ILE A 127 -34.27 11.23 3.41
N ASP A 128 -35.08 10.84 4.40
CA ASP A 128 -35.30 11.64 5.60
C ASP A 128 -35.13 10.79 6.87
N LYS A 129 -34.59 11.43 7.91
CA LYS A 129 -34.39 10.83 9.23
C LYS A 129 -35.62 10.98 10.13
N ASP A 130 -36.48 11.96 9.86
CA ASP A 130 -37.70 12.18 10.62
C ASP A 130 -38.82 11.31 10.03
N PRO A 131 -39.29 10.26 10.74
CA PRO A 131 -40.35 9.38 10.23
C PRO A 131 -41.63 10.14 9.90
N HIS A 132 -41.91 11.25 10.58
CA HIS A 132 -43.10 12.05 10.29
C HIS A 132 -43.00 12.81 8.99
N MET A 133 -41.81 13.31 8.64
CA MET A 133 -41.59 13.96 7.35
C MET A 133 -41.68 12.92 6.23
N VAL A 134 -41.15 11.72 6.45
CA VAL A 134 -41.28 10.59 5.53
C VAL A 134 -42.75 10.27 5.25
N ASP A 135 -43.57 10.13 6.29
CA ASP A 135 -45.00 9.82 6.13
C ASP A 135 -45.74 10.94 5.39
N LEU A 136 -45.41 12.20 5.71
CA LEU A 136 -46.00 13.38 5.09
C LEU A 136 -45.71 13.41 3.58
N VAL A 137 -44.44 13.27 3.16
CA VAL A 137 -44.12 13.31 1.72
C VAL A 137 -44.58 12.04 0.99
N ARG A 138 -44.61 10.89 1.68
CA ARG A 138 -45.17 9.65 1.12
C ARG A 138 -46.64 9.81 0.78
N GLU A 139 -47.43 10.38 1.68
CA GLU A 139 -48.85 10.64 1.46
C GLU A 139 -49.06 11.72 0.39
N ARG A 140 -48.33 12.84 0.49
CA ARG A 140 -48.41 13.96 -0.45
C ARG A 140 -48.16 13.53 -1.91
N PHE A 141 -47.25 12.60 -2.13
CA PHE A 141 -46.84 12.15 -3.46
C PHE A 141 -47.24 10.69 -3.76
N ALA A 142 -48.20 10.12 -3.04
CA ALA A 142 -48.61 8.71 -3.18
C ALA A 142 -49.05 8.34 -4.61
N GLY A 143 -49.57 9.29 -5.38
CA GLY A 143 -49.98 9.09 -6.77
C GLY A 143 -48.83 9.16 -7.80
N SER A 144 -47.61 9.50 -7.38
CA SER A 144 -46.47 9.66 -8.29
C SER A 144 -45.57 8.41 -8.29
N HIS A 145 -45.51 7.72 -9.43
CA HIS A 145 -44.58 6.62 -9.66
C HIS A 145 -43.10 7.08 -9.80
N LYS A 146 -42.89 8.40 -9.93
CA LYS A 146 -41.55 9.01 -10.04
C LYS A 146 -40.96 9.38 -8.67
N PHE A 147 -41.65 9.13 -7.58
CA PHE A 147 -41.19 9.48 -6.23
C PHE A 147 -41.02 8.25 -5.34
N LYS A 148 -39.93 8.20 -4.58
CA LYS A 148 -39.74 7.24 -3.50
C LYS A 148 -39.05 7.92 -2.33
N VAL A 149 -39.47 7.60 -1.10
CA VAL A 149 -38.85 8.10 0.13
C VAL A 149 -38.39 6.95 1.02
N LEU A 150 -37.17 7.07 1.57
CA LEU A 150 -36.58 6.16 2.53
C LEU A 150 -36.50 6.82 3.92
N HIS A 151 -36.85 6.07 4.96
CA HIS A 151 -36.68 6.48 6.35
C HIS A 151 -35.33 5.99 6.88
N GLU A 152 -34.29 6.81 6.70
CA GLU A 152 -32.93 6.47 7.09
C GLU A 152 -32.14 7.72 7.53
N ASP A 153 -31.16 7.53 8.39
CA ASP A 153 -30.15 8.56 8.65
C ASP A 153 -29.14 8.57 7.50
N PHE A 154 -29.15 9.62 6.68
CA PHE A 154 -28.30 9.71 5.49
C PHE A 154 -26.82 9.42 5.79
N VAL A 155 -26.30 9.93 6.91
CA VAL A 155 -24.88 9.79 7.28
C VAL A 155 -24.53 8.33 7.64
N LYS A 156 -25.52 7.53 8.04
CA LYS A 156 -25.37 6.10 8.36
C LYS A 156 -25.86 5.17 7.25
N SER A 157 -26.47 5.73 6.21
CA SER A 157 -27.06 4.97 5.11
C SER A 157 -25.99 4.42 4.17
N HIS A 158 -26.28 3.28 3.54
CA HIS A 158 -25.45 2.73 2.47
C HIS A 158 -25.92 3.30 1.14
N ILE A 159 -25.84 4.62 0.97
CA ILE A 159 -26.40 5.34 -0.19
C ILE A 159 -25.95 4.75 -1.53
N ARG A 160 -24.70 4.27 -1.62
CA ARG A 160 -24.20 3.60 -2.83
C ARG A 160 -25.05 2.39 -3.22
N SER A 161 -25.38 1.54 -2.25
CA SER A 161 -26.18 0.34 -2.48
C SER A 161 -27.60 0.68 -2.92
N HIS A 162 -28.22 1.67 -2.26
CA HIS A 162 -29.52 2.19 -2.65
C HIS A 162 -29.49 2.68 -4.09
N MET A 163 -28.56 3.58 -4.42
CA MET A 163 -28.41 4.13 -5.77
C MET A 163 -28.22 3.02 -6.80
N LEU A 164 -27.30 2.07 -6.58
CA LEU A 164 -27.07 0.97 -7.51
C LEU A 164 -28.34 0.13 -7.73
N SER A 165 -29.13 -0.14 -6.69
CA SER A 165 -30.38 -0.91 -6.85
C SER A 165 -31.40 -0.21 -7.76
N PHE A 166 -31.52 1.12 -7.67
CA PHE A 166 -32.43 1.89 -8.54
C PHE A 166 -31.87 2.11 -9.94
N LEU A 167 -30.55 2.33 -10.02
CA LEU A 167 -29.86 2.58 -11.28
C LEU A 167 -29.73 1.31 -12.12
N GLN A 168 -29.55 0.13 -11.52
CA GLN A 168 -29.43 -1.13 -12.26
C GLN A 168 -30.70 -1.43 -13.08
N THR A 169 -31.89 -1.11 -12.56
CA THR A 169 -33.15 -1.22 -13.31
C THR A 169 -33.19 -0.27 -14.51
N ARG A 170 -32.58 0.92 -14.40
CA ARG A 170 -32.56 1.95 -15.46
C ARG A 170 -31.48 1.70 -16.51
N ILE A 171 -30.28 1.27 -16.11
CA ILE A 171 -29.16 0.93 -17.00
C ILE A 171 -29.55 -0.21 -17.96
N LEU A 172 -30.33 -1.19 -17.48
CA LEU A 172 -30.84 -2.27 -18.34
C LEU A 172 -31.87 -1.79 -19.38
N SER A 173 -32.47 -0.62 -19.16
CA SER A 173 -33.52 -0.06 -20.00
C SER A 173 -32.99 1.00 -20.99
N ASP A 174 -31.86 1.64 -20.68
CA ASP A 174 -31.24 2.69 -21.50
C ASP A 174 -29.69 2.64 -21.38
N PRO A 175 -28.96 2.28 -22.46
CA PRO A 175 -27.50 2.24 -22.49
C PRO A 175 -26.82 3.62 -22.39
N ASP A 176 -27.50 4.70 -22.75
CA ASP A 176 -26.97 6.08 -22.72
C ASP A 176 -27.29 6.80 -21.39
N PHE A 177 -27.55 6.03 -20.34
CA PHE A 177 -28.01 6.52 -19.05
C PHE A 177 -27.07 7.59 -18.44
N ALA A 178 -27.63 8.78 -18.23
CA ALA A 178 -26.93 9.91 -17.59
C ALA A 178 -26.76 9.68 -16.08
N LEU A 179 -25.59 10.03 -15.55
CA LEU A 179 -25.31 10.02 -14.11
C LEU A 179 -26.38 10.81 -13.32
N ALA A 180 -26.76 10.29 -12.15
CA ALA A 180 -27.73 10.94 -11.28
C ALA A 180 -27.25 12.30 -10.78
N LYS A 181 -28.14 13.05 -10.13
CA LYS A 181 -27.84 14.34 -9.51
C LYS A 181 -28.26 14.33 -8.04
N VAL A 182 -27.65 15.18 -7.23
CA VAL A 182 -28.11 15.46 -5.88
C VAL A 182 -28.57 16.91 -5.83
N VAL A 183 -29.78 17.16 -5.35
CA VAL A 183 -30.34 18.50 -5.16
C VAL A 183 -31.00 18.53 -3.79
N SER A 184 -30.48 19.32 -2.85
CA SER A 184 -30.96 19.23 -1.46
C SER A 184 -30.79 20.52 -0.67
N ASN A 185 -31.80 20.83 0.16
CA ASN A 185 -31.69 21.78 1.25
C ASN A 185 -31.25 21.05 2.52
N LEU A 186 -29.95 21.07 2.81
CA LEU A 186 -29.40 20.22 3.88
C LEU A 186 -29.69 20.79 5.28
N PRO A 187 -30.00 19.92 6.25
CA PRO A 187 -29.88 20.26 7.66
C PRO A 187 -28.45 20.73 7.96
N PHE A 188 -28.33 21.89 8.60
CA PHE A 188 -27.04 22.59 8.73
C PHE A 188 -25.97 21.82 9.53
N ASN A 189 -26.38 20.88 10.38
CA ASN A 189 -25.49 20.09 11.23
C ASN A 189 -24.81 18.91 10.51
N ILE A 190 -25.22 18.52 9.30
CA ILE A 190 -24.67 17.35 8.60
C ILE A 190 -23.86 17.68 7.34
N SER A 191 -23.77 18.97 6.97
CA SER A 191 -23.16 19.44 5.71
C SER A 191 -21.80 18.80 5.39
N THR A 192 -20.88 18.77 6.35
CA THR A 192 -19.52 18.23 6.12
C THR A 192 -19.52 16.72 5.89
N ASP A 193 -20.37 15.97 6.61
CA ASP A 193 -20.43 14.51 6.48
C ASP A 193 -21.13 14.10 5.19
N VAL A 194 -22.18 14.83 4.79
CA VAL A 194 -22.85 14.65 3.49
C VAL A 194 -21.86 14.87 2.34
N VAL A 195 -21.07 15.95 2.37
CA VAL A 195 -20.05 16.22 1.36
C VAL A 195 -19.00 15.10 1.31
N LYS A 196 -18.49 14.64 2.46
CA LYS A 196 -17.51 13.54 2.50
C LYS A 196 -18.06 12.23 1.92
N LEU A 197 -19.36 11.95 2.07
CA LEU A 197 -19.99 10.75 1.56
C LEU A 197 -20.28 10.83 0.06
N LEU A 198 -20.78 11.98 -0.42
CA LEU A 198 -21.24 12.13 -1.80
C LEU A 198 -20.11 12.38 -2.82
N LEU A 199 -19.15 13.25 -2.50
CA LEU A 199 -18.16 13.67 -3.49
C LEU A 199 -17.32 12.52 -4.08
N PRO A 200 -16.93 11.47 -3.31
CA PRO A 200 -16.23 10.32 -3.87
C PRO A 200 -17.02 9.49 -4.91
N MET A 201 -18.31 9.76 -5.09
CA MET A 201 -19.24 8.97 -5.91
C MET A 201 -19.44 9.56 -7.31
N GLY A 202 -18.37 10.09 -7.93
CA GLY A 202 -18.39 10.64 -9.29
C GLY A 202 -18.67 9.63 -10.40
N ASP A 203 -18.76 8.33 -10.08
CA ASP A 203 -19.24 7.26 -10.94
C ASP A 203 -20.77 7.10 -10.91
N ILE A 204 -21.45 7.74 -9.96
CA ILE A 204 -22.90 7.66 -9.76
C ILE A 204 -23.55 9.03 -9.99
N PHE A 205 -22.91 10.11 -9.51
CA PHE A 205 -23.46 11.46 -9.61
C PHE A 205 -22.60 12.35 -10.52
N SER A 206 -23.26 13.19 -11.32
CA SER A 206 -22.59 14.24 -12.10
C SER A 206 -22.49 15.56 -11.33
N HIS A 207 -23.55 15.93 -10.62
CA HIS A 207 -23.66 17.20 -9.90
C HIS A 207 -24.23 16.97 -8.51
N VAL A 208 -23.65 17.65 -7.53
CA VAL A 208 -24.17 17.74 -6.16
C VAL A 208 -24.44 19.21 -5.87
N VAL A 209 -25.71 19.60 -5.85
CA VAL A 209 -26.16 20.97 -5.56
C VAL A 209 -26.82 21.00 -4.20
N LEU A 210 -26.24 21.78 -3.29
CA LEU A 210 -26.64 21.81 -1.89
C LEU A 210 -26.90 23.24 -1.46
N LEU A 211 -27.95 23.43 -0.67
CA LEU A 211 -28.12 24.63 0.11
C LEU A 211 -27.53 24.39 1.50
N LEU A 212 -26.52 25.18 1.86
CA LEU A 212 -25.75 25.10 3.10
C LEU A 212 -25.80 26.44 3.85
N GLN A 213 -25.28 26.49 5.07
CA GLN A 213 -24.96 27.77 5.72
C GLN A 213 -23.90 28.53 4.90
N ASP A 214 -24.04 29.85 4.81
CA ASP A 214 -23.16 30.70 4.00
C ASP A 214 -21.68 30.55 4.37
N GLU A 215 -21.35 30.57 5.67
CA GLU A 215 -19.98 30.34 6.15
C GLU A 215 -19.44 28.94 5.80
N ALA A 216 -20.30 27.92 5.85
CA ALA A 216 -19.91 26.55 5.50
C ALA A 216 -19.68 26.41 3.99
N ALA A 217 -20.52 27.07 3.17
CA ALA A 217 -20.36 27.16 1.72
C ALA A 217 -19.04 27.81 1.33
N LEU A 218 -18.76 29.02 1.84
CA LEU A 218 -17.51 29.73 1.61
C LEU A 218 -16.29 28.89 2.01
N ARG A 219 -16.34 28.27 3.20
CA ARG A 219 -15.26 27.42 3.69
C ARG A 219 -14.99 26.21 2.78
N LEU A 220 -16.00 25.64 2.15
CA LEU A 220 -15.84 24.45 1.30
C LEU A 220 -15.41 24.80 -0.12
N VAL A 221 -15.98 25.86 -0.69
CA VAL A 221 -15.91 26.19 -2.12
C VAL A 221 -14.84 27.22 -2.44
N GLU A 222 -14.68 28.24 -1.59
CA GLU A 222 -13.73 29.33 -1.79
C GLU A 222 -12.66 29.36 -0.68
N PRO A 223 -11.92 28.27 -0.46
CA PRO A 223 -10.98 28.24 0.65
C PRO A 223 -9.74 29.07 0.31
N ALA A 224 -9.53 30.15 1.06
CA ALA A 224 -8.30 30.92 0.98
C ALA A 224 -7.12 30.12 1.56
N LEU A 225 -6.07 29.92 0.76
CA LEU A 225 -4.81 29.36 1.22
C LEU A 225 -4.20 30.23 2.32
N ARG A 226 -3.36 29.62 3.17
CA ARG A 226 -2.67 30.30 4.28
C ARG A 226 -3.61 30.88 5.34
N THR A 227 -4.84 30.36 5.43
CA THR A 227 -5.80 30.72 6.48
C THR A 227 -6.04 29.55 7.43
N SER A 228 -6.54 29.84 8.63
CA SER A 228 -6.95 28.81 9.61
C SER A 228 -8.15 27.98 9.15
N GLU A 229 -8.85 28.44 8.10
CA GLU A 229 -10.02 27.77 7.54
C GLU A 229 -9.66 26.68 6.54
N TYR A 230 -8.44 26.70 5.97
CA TYR A 230 -7.96 25.67 5.06
C TYR A 230 -7.69 24.36 5.80
N ARG A 231 -8.41 23.30 5.43
CA ARG A 231 -8.48 22.01 6.14
C ARG A 231 -8.43 20.83 5.17
N PRO A 232 -8.28 19.58 5.66
CA PRO A 232 -8.32 18.38 4.82
C PRO A 232 -9.57 18.27 3.92
N ILE A 233 -10.71 18.80 4.38
CA ILE A 233 -11.95 18.80 3.60
C ILE A 233 -11.82 19.60 2.30
N ASN A 234 -11.00 20.65 2.25
CA ASN A 234 -10.78 21.44 1.05
C ASN A 234 -10.00 20.67 -0.01
N ILE A 235 -9.01 19.88 0.43
CA ILE A 235 -8.30 18.96 -0.45
C ILE A 235 -9.27 17.89 -0.96
N LEU A 236 -10.14 17.35 -0.10
CA LEU A 236 -11.16 16.36 -0.49
C LEU A 236 -12.12 16.92 -1.55
N VAL A 237 -12.68 18.10 -1.32
CA VAL A 237 -13.59 18.76 -2.25
C VAL A 237 -12.93 18.95 -3.62
N ASN A 238 -11.73 19.54 -3.65
CA ASN A 238 -11.01 19.78 -4.91
C ASN A 238 -10.51 18.49 -5.58
N PHE A 239 -10.23 17.44 -4.81
CA PHE A 239 -9.81 16.14 -5.35
C PHE A 239 -10.94 15.52 -6.18
N TYR A 240 -12.16 15.54 -5.65
CA TYR A 240 -13.31 14.85 -6.24
C TYR A 240 -14.20 15.73 -7.12
N SER A 241 -14.11 17.05 -7.04
CA SER A 241 -15.05 17.95 -7.71
C SER A 241 -14.45 19.28 -8.14
N GLU A 242 -15.21 20.01 -8.95
CA GLU A 242 -15.06 21.44 -9.23
C GLU A 242 -16.15 22.17 -8.43
N PRO A 243 -15.81 22.80 -7.29
CA PRO A 243 -16.79 23.49 -6.46
C PRO A 243 -17.09 24.91 -6.99
N GLU A 244 -18.33 25.34 -6.90
CA GLU A 244 -18.82 26.66 -7.31
C GLU A 244 -19.81 27.23 -6.29
N TYR A 245 -19.68 28.53 -5.98
CA TYR A 245 -20.60 29.25 -5.10
C TYR A 245 -21.58 29.97 -6.02
N ASN A 246 -22.84 29.55 -6.01
CA ASN A 246 -23.81 30.03 -6.98
C ASN A 246 -24.39 31.38 -6.54
N PHE A 247 -25.05 31.41 -5.37
CA PHE A 247 -25.66 32.62 -4.83
C PHE A 247 -26.01 32.47 -3.34
N ARG A 248 -26.15 33.62 -2.67
CA ARG A 248 -26.51 33.74 -1.26
C ARG A 248 -28.04 33.76 -1.08
N VAL A 249 -28.52 33.08 -0.05
CA VAL A 249 -29.94 32.98 0.30
C VAL A 249 -30.18 33.61 1.68
N PRO A 250 -30.94 34.73 1.75
CA PRO A 250 -31.26 35.37 3.03
C PRO A 250 -32.06 34.46 3.97
N ARG A 251 -31.71 34.46 5.25
CA ARG A 251 -32.33 33.63 6.30
C ARG A 251 -33.84 33.85 6.48
N GLU A 252 -34.37 34.97 6.01
CA GLU A 252 -35.80 35.32 6.05
C GLU A 252 -36.66 34.36 5.21
N ASN A 253 -36.05 33.66 4.25
CA ASN A 253 -36.72 32.66 3.41
C ASN A 253 -36.97 31.32 4.14
N PHE A 254 -36.68 31.21 5.44
CA PHE A 254 -36.79 29.95 6.17
C PHE A 254 -37.68 30.05 7.42
N PHE A 255 -38.36 28.94 7.73
CA PHE A 255 -39.07 28.75 9.00
C PHE A 255 -38.64 27.45 9.70
N PRO A 256 -38.26 27.49 10.99
CA PRO A 256 -37.92 28.68 11.76
C PRO A 256 -36.74 29.42 11.15
N ARG A 257 -36.63 30.72 11.38
CA ARG A 257 -35.50 31.52 10.87
C ARG A 257 -34.17 31.04 11.46
N PRO A 258 -33.16 30.68 10.65
CA PRO A 258 -31.84 30.35 11.15
C PRO A 258 -31.08 31.58 11.63
N LYS A 259 -29.96 31.34 12.35
CA LYS A 259 -29.13 32.43 12.89
C LYS A 259 -28.32 33.13 11.80
N VAL A 260 -27.88 32.38 10.80
CA VAL A 260 -27.01 32.80 9.71
C VAL A 260 -27.74 32.66 8.38
N ASP A 261 -27.25 33.36 7.38
CA ASP A 261 -27.72 33.20 6.00
C ASP A 261 -27.24 31.86 5.42
N ALA A 262 -27.86 31.47 4.31
CA ALA A 262 -27.55 30.27 3.57
C ALA A 262 -26.94 30.62 2.21
N ALA A 263 -26.46 29.61 1.49
CA ALA A 263 -25.95 29.73 0.14
C ALA A 263 -26.18 28.44 -0.64
N VAL A 264 -26.41 28.60 -1.95
CA VAL A 264 -26.45 27.49 -2.90
C VAL A 264 -25.05 27.28 -3.44
N VAL A 265 -24.57 26.05 -3.36
CA VAL A 265 -23.27 25.62 -3.89
C VAL A 265 -23.42 24.42 -4.81
N THR A 266 -22.58 24.35 -5.82
CA THR A 266 -22.51 23.25 -6.77
C THR A 266 -21.16 22.57 -6.66
N PHE A 267 -21.17 21.24 -6.60
CA PHE A 267 -19.99 20.40 -6.78
C PHE A 267 -20.19 19.57 -8.03
N LYS A 268 -19.51 19.97 -9.12
CA LYS A 268 -19.47 19.16 -10.34
C LYS A 268 -18.45 18.04 -10.13
N LEU A 269 -18.92 16.79 -10.05
CA LEU A 269 -18.07 15.66 -9.71
C LEU A 269 -17.19 15.26 -10.89
N LYS A 270 -15.95 14.91 -10.61
CA LYS A 270 -15.02 14.32 -11.56
C LYS A 270 -15.36 12.83 -11.72
N HIS A 271 -15.29 12.30 -12.93
CA HIS A 271 -15.36 10.85 -13.09
C HIS A 271 -14.10 10.23 -12.45
N PRO A 272 -14.14 9.01 -11.88
CA PRO A 272 -12.95 8.38 -11.28
C PRO A 272 -11.70 8.25 -12.17
N ARG A 273 -11.87 8.41 -13.49
CA ARG A 273 -10.78 8.38 -14.47
C ARG A 273 -10.00 9.71 -14.54
N ASP A 274 -10.63 10.78 -14.06
CA ASP A 274 -10.12 12.14 -14.05
C ASP A 274 -9.67 12.58 -12.64
N TYR A 275 -9.69 11.67 -11.67
CA TYR A 275 -9.12 11.93 -10.35
C TYR A 275 -7.61 12.21 -10.47
N PRO A 276 -7.05 13.06 -9.60
CA PRO A 276 -5.60 13.30 -9.60
C PRO A 276 -4.81 11.99 -9.49
N ASP A 277 -3.73 11.89 -10.27
CA ASP A 277 -2.90 10.67 -10.33
C ASP A 277 -2.15 10.45 -9.01
N VAL A 278 -2.76 9.62 -8.17
CA VAL A 278 -2.18 9.16 -6.90
C VAL A 278 -2.27 7.65 -6.86
N SER A 279 -1.17 7.02 -6.45
CA SER A 279 -1.11 5.56 -6.46
C SER A 279 -2.11 4.84 -5.53
N SER A 280 -2.67 5.55 -4.54
CA SER A 280 -3.82 5.10 -3.76
C SER A 280 -4.48 6.31 -3.10
N THR A 281 -5.78 6.46 -3.33
CA THR A 281 -6.60 7.52 -2.73
C THR A 281 -6.60 7.43 -1.20
N LYS A 282 -6.58 6.21 -0.65
CA LYS A 282 -6.55 5.99 0.80
C LYS A 282 -5.24 6.47 1.42
N SER A 283 -4.08 6.13 0.81
CA SER A 283 -2.79 6.60 1.32
C SER A 283 -2.63 8.11 1.16
N PHE A 284 -3.14 8.66 0.05
CA PHE A 284 -3.15 10.10 -0.18
C PHE A 284 -3.91 10.86 0.92
N PHE A 285 -5.17 10.49 1.20
CA PHE A 285 -5.93 11.16 2.26
C PHE A 285 -5.40 10.86 3.65
N SER A 286 -4.75 9.71 3.88
CA SER A 286 -4.00 9.46 5.10
C SER A 286 -2.88 10.49 5.28
N LEU A 287 -2.08 10.74 4.24
CA LEU A 287 -1.02 11.75 4.26
C LEU A 287 -1.58 13.15 4.49
N VAL A 288 -2.66 13.52 3.79
CA VAL A 288 -3.33 14.81 3.97
C VAL A 288 -3.78 14.97 5.43
N ASN A 289 -4.52 14.00 5.99
CA ASN A 289 -4.97 14.06 7.38
C ASN A 289 -3.79 14.16 8.36
N SER A 290 -2.74 13.39 8.13
CA SER A 290 -1.49 13.44 8.89
C SER A 290 -0.82 14.81 8.84
N ALA A 291 -0.81 15.46 7.68
CA ALA A 291 -0.24 16.81 7.52
C ALA A 291 -0.93 17.81 8.47
N PHE A 292 -2.26 17.78 8.53
CA PHE A 292 -3.07 18.70 9.33
C PHE A 292 -3.24 18.32 10.82
N ASN A 293 -2.66 17.21 11.28
CA ASN A 293 -2.86 16.73 12.65
C ASN A 293 -2.23 17.64 13.74
N GLY A 294 -1.25 18.47 13.36
CA GLY A 294 -0.61 19.43 14.25
C GLY A 294 -0.89 20.87 13.85
N LYS A 295 -1.58 21.64 14.71
CA LYS A 295 -1.74 23.09 14.49
C LYS A 295 -0.36 23.76 14.40
N ARG A 296 -0.14 24.56 13.36
CA ARG A 296 1.06 25.39 13.13
C ARG A 296 2.37 24.60 12.95
N LYS A 297 2.33 23.27 12.77
CA LYS A 297 3.53 22.44 12.52
C LYS A 297 3.92 22.46 11.04
N MET A 298 5.22 22.47 10.77
CA MET A 298 5.77 22.28 9.42
C MET A 298 5.51 20.84 8.93
N LEU A 299 5.41 20.63 7.62
CA LEU A 299 5.16 19.31 7.01
C LEU A 299 6.20 18.28 7.42
N ARG A 300 7.49 18.65 7.44
CA ARG A 300 8.60 17.79 7.93
C ARG A 300 8.44 17.31 9.37
N LYS A 301 7.59 17.96 10.18
CA LYS A 301 7.27 17.56 11.56
C LYS A 301 5.96 16.78 11.62
N SER A 302 4.96 17.14 10.83
CA SER A 302 3.68 16.43 10.80
C SER A 302 3.79 15.04 10.16
N LEU A 303 4.65 14.86 9.15
CA LEU A 303 4.76 13.64 8.36
C LEU A 303 5.86 12.67 8.82
N GLN A 304 6.50 12.91 9.98
CA GLN A 304 7.66 12.11 10.44
C GLN A 304 7.37 10.64 10.72
N HIS A 305 6.10 10.29 10.93
CA HIS A 305 5.66 8.90 11.09
C HIS A 305 5.54 8.16 9.75
N LEU A 306 5.48 8.89 8.63
CA LEU A 306 5.41 8.31 7.29
C LEU A 306 6.80 8.15 6.66
N SER A 307 7.69 9.12 6.88
CA SER A 307 9.04 9.13 6.31
C SER A 307 9.98 9.96 7.16
N SER A 308 11.29 9.82 6.95
CA SER A 308 12.28 10.59 7.71
C SER A 308 12.26 12.08 7.33
N SER A 309 12.68 12.97 8.25
CA SER A 309 12.75 14.43 7.98
C SER A 309 13.55 14.77 6.72
N PRO A 310 14.73 14.18 6.46
CA PRO A 310 15.51 14.46 5.25
C PRO A 310 14.79 14.06 3.96
N GLU A 311 14.06 12.93 3.97
CA GLU A 311 13.29 12.49 2.80
C GLU A 311 12.12 13.44 2.52
N ILE A 312 11.43 13.89 3.57
CA ILE A 312 10.34 14.86 3.44
C ILE A 312 10.88 16.19 2.90
N GLU A 313 12.00 16.68 3.42
CA GLU A 313 12.64 17.91 2.95
C GLU A 313 13.07 17.80 1.47
N LYS A 314 13.60 16.65 1.07
CA LYS A 314 13.91 16.37 -0.34
C LYS A 314 12.65 16.36 -1.21
N ALA A 315 11.59 15.67 -0.78
CA ALA A 315 10.33 15.59 -1.52
C ALA A 315 9.66 16.98 -1.65
N LEU A 316 9.73 17.81 -0.60
CA LEU A 316 9.30 19.22 -0.65
C LEU A 316 10.11 19.99 -1.69
N GLY A 317 11.44 19.85 -1.70
CA GLY A 317 12.31 20.48 -2.70
C GLY A 317 11.95 20.11 -4.14
N VAL A 318 11.70 18.81 -4.41
CA VAL A 318 11.27 18.33 -5.74
C VAL A 318 9.89 18.88 -6.12
N ALA A 319 8.97 18.99 -5.15
CA ALA A 319 7.67 19.61 -5.36
C ALA A 319 7.75 21.15 -5.55
N GLY A 320 8.92 21.77 -5.42
CA GLY A 320 9.12 23.21 -5.50
C GLY A 320 8.67 23.97 -4.24
N LEU A 321 8.61 23.29 -3.10
CA LEU A 321 8.11 23.82 -1.83
C LEU A 321 9.27 24.06 -0.84
N PRO A 322 9.22 25.16 -0.06
CA PRO A 322 10.14 25.37 1.04
C PRO A 322 10.11 24.26 2.10
N VAL A 323 11.26 23.95 2.72
CA VAL A 323 11.34 23.01 3.86
C VAL A 323 10.53 23.46 5.09
N THR A 324 10.22 24.76 5.15
CA THR A 324 9.39 25.38 6.18
C THR A 324 7.89 25.31 5.89
N SER A 325 7.49 24.73 4.75
CA SER A 325 6.09 24.72 4.33
C SER A 325 5.16 24.06 5.34
N ARG A 326 3.98 24.66 5.46
CA ARG A 326 2.89 24.17 6.31
C ARG A 326 1.74 23.64 5.47
N PRO A 327 0.92 22.70 6.00
CA PRO A 327 -0.17 22.08 5.26
C PRO A 327 -1.14 23.09 4.61
N GLU A 328 -1.47 24.17 5.31
CA GLU A 328 -2.39 25.23 4.83
C GLU A 328 -1.84 26.08 3.68
N GLU A 329 -0.56 25.92 3.33
CA GLU A 329 0.09 26.64 2.23
C GLU A 329 0.08 25.84 0.93
N LEU A 330 -0.24 24.53 0.97
CA LEU A 330 -0.17 23.62 -0.17
C LEU A 330 -1.49 23.56 -0.93
N THR A 331 -1.39 23.58 -2.25
CA THR A 331 -2.51 23.25 -3.14
C THR A 331 -2.72 21.73 -3.23
N LEU A 332 -3.86 21.31 -3.79
CA LEU A 332 -4.08 19.90 -4.13
C LEU A 332 -2.94 19.32 -4.99
N GLY A 333 -2.48 20.06 -6.00
CA GLY A 333 -1.40 19.63 -6.88
C GLY A 333 -0.08 19.41 -6.13
N ASP A 334 0.20 20.27 -5.14
CA ASP A 334 1.38 20.14 -4.28
C ASP A 334 1.31 18.89 -3.40
N PHE A 335 0.15 18.61 -2.82
CA PHE A 335 -0.07 17.38 -2.06
C PHE A 335 0.08 16.11 -2.92
N VAL A 336 -0.40 16.13 -4.17
CA VAL A 336 -0.28 15.01 -5.11
C VAL A 336 1.18 14.73 -5.43
N LYS A 337 1.95 15.78 -5.77
CA LYS A 337 3.40 15.68 -6.00
C LYS A 337 4.12 15.12 -4.77
N LEU A 338 3.89 15.71 -3.60
CA LEU A 338 4.52 15.29 -2.35
C LEU A 338 4.24 13.82 -2.03
N HIS A 339 2.99 13.37 -2.19
CA HIS A 339 2.60 11.98 -1.96
C HIS A 339 3.34 11.01 -2.89
N ASN A 340 3.43 11.33 -4.18
CA ASN A 340 4.05 10.45 -5.17
C ASN A 340 5.57 10.36 -4.95
N GLU A 341 6.22 11.47 -4.61
CA GLU A 341 7.66 11.50 -4.30
C GLU A 341 8.02 10.67 -3.06
N LEU A 342 7.26 10.80 -1.96
CA LEU A 342 7.49 10.02 -0.74
C LEU A 342 7.29 8.51 -0.94
N LYS A 343 6.40 8.12 -1.85
CA LYS A 343 6.22 6.69 -2.17
C LYS A 343 7.40 6.15 -2.97
N MET A 344 7.90 6.90 -3.95
CA MET A 344 9.04 6.46 -4.76
C MET A 344 10.28 6.25 -3.88
N SER A 345 10.57 7.15 -2.93
CA SER A 345 11.71 7.00 -2.02
C SER A 345 11.60 5.74 -1.15
N SER A 346 10.44 5.47 -0.54
CA SER A 346 10.25 4.29 0.32
C SER A 346 10.44 2.96 -0.43
N SER A 347 9.97 2.87 -1.69
CA SER A 347 10.14 1.66 -2.51
C SER A 347 11.60 1.39 -2.87
N LEU A 348 12.35 2.45 -3.20
CA LEU A 348 13.76 2.36 -3.56
C LEU A 348 14.63 1.95 -2.38
N GLU A 349 14.37 2.51 -1.19
CA GLU A 349 15.12 2.13 0.02
C GLU A 349 14.84 0.68 0.42
N THR A 350 13.61 0.20 0.26
CA THR A 350 13.28 -1.22 0.49
C THR A 350 14.07 -2.13 -0.45
N ALA A 351 14.08 -1.80 -1.75
CA ALA A 351 14.86 -2.55 -2.73
C ALA A 351 16.37 -2.51 -2.45
N ARG A 352 16.90 -1.35 -2.05
CA ARG A 352 18.31 -1.19 -1.67
C ARG A 352 18.66 -2.03 -0.43
N ALA A 353 17.78 -2.06 0.58
CA ALA A 353 17.99 -2.86 1.78
C ALA A 353 18.03 -4.36 1.46
N GLU A 354 17.06 -4.86 0.68
CA GLU A 354 17.03 -6.26 0.22
C GLU A 354 18.27 -6.62 -0.61
N LEU A 355 18.67 -5.75 -1.53
CA LEU A 355 19.89 -5.96 -2.32
C LEU A 355 21.14 -5.96 -1.42
N GLY A 356 21.18 -5.11 -0.40
CA GLY A 356 22.25 -5.08 0.60
C GLY A 356 22.41 -6.42 1.34
N VAL A 357 21.30 -7.07 1.70
CA VAL A 357 21.28 -8.41 2.32
C VAL A 357 21.88 -9.46 1.37
N VAL A 358 21.49 -9.42 0.08
CA VAL A 358 22.04 -10.33 -0.95
C VAL A 358 23.53 -10.10 -1.16
N VAL A 359 23.98 -8.84 -1.23
CA VAL A 359 25.40 -8.50 -1.36
C VAL A 359 26.21 -9.02 -0.17
N LEU A 360 25.73 -8.82 1.06
CA LEU A 360 26.37 -9.35 2.27
C LEU A 360 26.45 -10.88 2.26
N TYR A 361 25.39 -11.54 1.82
CA TYR A 361 25.36 -13.00 1.67
C TYR A 361 26.39 -13.48 0.64
N LEU A 362 26.38 -12.91 -0.56
CA LEU A 362 27.27 -13.29 -1.66
C LEU A 362 28.73 -12.92 -1.40
N ASN A 363 29.04 -11.99 -0.50
CA ASN A 363 30.42 -11.70 -0.10
C ASN A 363 31.05 -12.78 0.79
N LYS A 364 30.26 -13.68 1.39
CA LYS A 364 30.78 -14.81 2.14
C LYS A 364 31.32 -15.87 1.17
N ALA A 365 32.61 -16.18 1.25
CA ALA A 365 33.22 -17.27 0.49
C ALA A 365 32.49 -18.61 0.70
N GLU A 366 31.97 -18.85 1.91
CA GLU A 366 31.20 -20.05 2.21
C GLU A 366 29.84 -20.09 1.49
N ALA A 367 29.14 -18.97 1.33
CA ALA A 367 27.89 -18.92 0.57
C ALA A 367 28.14 -19.29 -0.90
N ARG A 368 29.24 -18.79 -1.49
CA ARG A 368 29.66 -19.15 -2.86
C ARG A 368 29.95 -20.64 -3.01
N ASP A 369 30.63 -21.28 -2.05
CA ASP A 369 30.82 -22.75 -2.03
C ASP A 369 29.48 -23.49 -2.06
N LYS A 370 28.51 -23.09 -1.23
CA LYS A 370 27.21 -23.78 -1.13
C LYS A 370 26.36 -23.59 -2.37
N ILE A 371 26.35 -22.40 -2.97
CA ILE A 371 25.68 -22.14 -4.26
C ILE A 371 26.31 -23.03 -5.34
N CYS A 372 27.63 -23.06 -5.44
CA CYS A 372 28.31 -23.93 -6.40
C CYS A 372 28.01 -25.42 -6.12
N ARG A 373 27.88 -25.82 -4.84
CA ARG A 373 27.49 -27.18 -4.44
C ARG A 373 26.10 -27.53 -4.96
N ALA A 374 25.15 -26.60 -4.85
CA ALA A 374 23.80 -26.76 -5.37
C ALA A 374 23.83 -26.92 -6.89
N ILE A 375 24.55 -26.04 -7.61
CA ILE A 375 24.69 -26.15 -9.08
C ILE A 375 25.29 -27.50 -9.47
N GLN A 376 26.34 -27.94 -8.76
CA GLN A 376 26.99 -29.22 -9.02
C GLN A 376 26.00 -30.39 -8.92
N TYR A 377 25.33 -30.55 -7.77
CA TYR A 377 24.45 -31.70 -7.55
C TYR A 377 23.13 -31.59 -8.31
N GLY A 378 22.62 -30.38 -8.56
CA GLY A 378 21.49 -30.16 -9.46
C GLY A 378 21.81 -30.59 -10.89
N SER A 379 23.02 -30.26 -11.37
CA SER A 379 23.50 -30.71 -12.67
C SER A 379 23.70 -32.23 -12.72
N LYS A 380 24.18 -32.82 -11.61
CA LYS A 380 24.28 -34.28 -11.46
C LYS A 380 22.90 -34.95 -11.56
N PHE A 381 21.88 -34.39 -10.90
CA PHE A 381 20.50 -34.86 -10.96
C PHE A 381 19.96 -34.83 -12.40
N VAL A 382 20.15 -33.71 -13.10
CA VAL A 382 19.70 -33.54 -14.49
C VAL A 382 20.44 -34.47 -15.44
N SER A 383 21.75 -34.64 -15.28
CA SER A 383 22.56 -35.49 -16.16
C SER A 383 22.28 -36.99 -15.99
N ASP A 384 21.85 -37.43 -14.80
CA ASP A 384 21.76 -38.85 -14.41
C ASP A 384 23.01 -39.68 -14.80
N GLY A 385 24.19 -39.07 -14.75
CA GLY A 385 25.45 -39.72 -15.13
C GLY A 385 25.71 -39.82 -16.64
N GLN A 386 24.78 -39.38 -17.50
CA GLN A 386 24.96 -39.37 -18.95
C GLN A 386 25.90 -38.23 -19.41
N PRO A 387 26.69 -38.44 -20.48
CA PRO A 387 27.52 -37.39 -21.05
C PRO A 387 26.67 -36.27 -21.66
N GLY A 388 27.09 -35.02 -21.47
CA GLY A 388 26.39 -33.85 -22.01
C GLY A 388 26.67 -32.58 -21.22
N THR A 389 25.97 -31.50 -21.56
CA THR A 389 26.16 -30.17 -20.96
C THR A 389 26.03 -30.19 -19.43
N ALA A 390 24.99 -30.84 -18.89
CA ALA A 390 24.79 -30.92 -17.44
C ALA A 390 25.93 -31.67 -16.73
N GLN A 391 26.46 -32.75 -17.32
CA GLN A 391 27.59 -33.47 -16.74
C GLN A 391 28.89 -32.63 -16.77
N ASN A 392 29.07 -31.83 -17.82
CA ASN A 392 30.19 -30.89 -17.91
C ASN A 392 30.10 -29.80 -16.83
N VAL A 393 28.89 -29.32 -16.53
CA VAL A 393 28.65 -28.37 -15.43
C VAL A 393 28.92 -29.01 -14.05
N ASP A 394 28.49 -30.26 -13.79
CA ASP A 394 28.87 -31.00 -12.56
C ASP A 394 30.40 -31.03 -12.41
N LYS A 395 31.13 -31.47 -13.44
CA LYS A 395 32.59 -31.58 -13.40
C LYS A 395 33.29 -30.24 -13.15
N SER A 396 32.92 -29.19 -13.89
CA SER A 396 33.57 -27.88 -13.79
C SER A 396 33.30 -27.20 -12.45
N THR A 397 32.04 -27.22 -11.99
CA THR A 397 31.66 -26.66 -10.69
C THR A 397 32.24 -27.46 -9.53
N SER A 398 32.30 -28.79 -9.62
CA SER A 398 32.98 -29.65 -8.63
C SER A 398 34.44 -29.24 -8.42
N LEU A 399 35.16 -28.92 -9.51
CA LEU A 399 36.54 -28.45 -9.44
C LEU A 399 36.64 -27.05 -8.84
N ALA A 400 35.83 -26.10 -9.32
CA ALA A 400 35.82 -24.71 -8.84
C ALA A 400 35.56 -24.62 -7.32
N ARG A 401 34.66 -25.47 -6.80
CA ARG A 401 34.32 -25.52 -5.36
C ARG A 401 35.47 -25.84 -4.44
N LYS A 402 36.47 -26.58 -4.92
CA LYS A 402 37.63 -26.98 -4.09
C LYS A 402 38.44 -25.76 -3.65
N VAL A 403 38.47 -24.70 -4.45
CA VAL A 403 39.15 -23.43 -4.11
C VAL A 403 38.60 -22.81 -2.82
N PHE A 404 37.28 -22.82 -2.62
CA PHE A 404 36.65 -22.28 -1.41
C PHE A 404 36.87 -23.13 -0.14
N ARG A 405 37.46 -24.33 -0.28
CA ARG A 405 37.67 -25.29 0.82
C ARG A 405 39.14 -25.50 1.15
N LEU A 406 40.06 -24.80 0.48
CA LEU A 406 41.49 -24.79 0.82
C LEU A 406 41.66 -24.43 2.31
N PHE A 407 42.47 -25.21 3.02
CA PHE A 407 42.74 -25.08 4.46
C PHE A 407 41.52 -25.15 5.40
N LYS A 408 40.32 -25.50 4.91
CA LYS A 408 39.12 -25.55 5.76
C LYS A 408 39.20 -26.60 6.88
N PHE A 409 40.06 -27.62 6.73
CA PHE A 409 40.32 -28.64 7.75
C PHE A 409 40.83 -28.04 9.08
N VAL A 410 41.45 -26.85 9.04
CA VAL A 410 41.95 -26.17 10.26
C VAL A 410 40.81 -25.82 11.21
N ASN A 411 39.62 -25.49 10.70
CA ASN A 411 38.46 -25.19 11.54
C ASN A 411 38.04 -26.41 12.38
N ASP A 412 38.00 -27.58 11.75
CA ASP A 412 37.62 -28.83 12.40
C ASP A 412 38.75 -29.35 13.31
N LEU A 413 40.01 -29.09 12.95
CA LEU A 413 41.15 -29.37 13.82
C LEU A 413 41.11 -28.51 15.09
N HIS A 414 40.81 -27.22 14.96
CA HIS A 414 40.61 -26.33 16.11
C HIS A 414 39.44 -26.82 17.00
N ALA A 415 38.31 -27.22 16.41
CA ALA A 415 37.20 -27.79 17.16
C ALA A 415 37.55 -29.14 17.83
N LEU A 416 38.45 -29.91 17.22
CA LEU A 416 38.96 -31.16 17.79
C LEU A 416 39.82 -30.94 19.04
N ILE A 417 40.60 -29.85 19.11
CA ILE A 417 41.44 -29.53 20.29
C ILE A 417 40.74 -28.65 21.33
N SER A 418 39.63 -27.98 20.95
CA SER A 418 38.88 -27.11 21.85
C SER A 418 38.31 -27.86 23.07
N PRO A 419 38.24 -27.26 24.27
CA PRO A 419 37.69 -27.93 25.45
C PRO A 419 36.20 -28.27 25.26
N VAL A 420 35.76 -29.41 25.81
CA VAL A 420 34.36 -29.83 25.77
C VAL A 420 33.55 -29.07 26.83
N PRO A 421 32.33 -28.60 26.54
CA PRO A 421 31.48 -27.96 27.55
C PRO A 421 31.16 -28.91 28.71
N LYS A 422 31.32 -28.44 29.95
CA LYS A 422 31.20 -29.23 31.20
C LYS A 422 29.88 -30.01 31.36
N ALA A 423 28.81 -29.61 30.68
CA ALA A 423 27.48 -30.21 30.79
C ALA A 423 27.19 -31.32 29.74
N THR A 424 28.17 -31.68 28.89
CA THR A 424 27.98 -32.62 27.78
C THR A 424 28.31 -34.05 28.24
N PRO A 425 27.43 -35.04 28.02
CA PRO A 425 27.72 -36.43 28.37
C PRO A 425 28.95 -36.95 27.61
N LEU A 426 29.78 -37.76 28.27
CA LEU A 426 31.01 -38.30 27.69
C LEU A 426 30.80 -38.99 26.31
N PRO A 427 29.77 -39.82 26.10
CA PRO A 427 29.55 -40.44 24.78
C PRO A 427 29.31 -39.41 23.67
N LEU A 428 28.56 -38.34 23.97
CA LEU A 428 28.22 -37.29 23.01
C LEU A 428 29.43 -36.39 22.72
N ALA A 429 30.26 -36.15 23.74
CA ALA A 429 31.53 -35.45 23.61
C ALA A 429 32.51 -36.21 22.71
N LEU A 430 32.71 -37.51 22.98
CA LEU A 430 33.57 -38.38 22.18
C LEU A 430 33.10 -38.43 20.73
N LEU A 431 31.80 -38.62 20.51
CA LEU A 431 31.21 -38.65 19.17
C LEU A 431 31.40 -37.30 18.43
N GLY A 432 31.28 -36.18 19.13
CA GLY A 432 31.58 -34.85 18.59
C GLY A 432 33.05 -34.68 18.19
N LYS A 433 33.99 -35.23 18.97
CA LYS A 433 35.42 -35.26 18.63
C LYS A 433 35.69 -36.16 17.43
N THR A 434 35.13 -37.37 17.40
CA THR A 434 35.23 -38.28 16.26
C THR A 434 34.69 -37.64 14.98
N LYS A 435 33.54 -36.97 15.05
CA LYS A 435 32.98 -36.19 13.93
C LYS A 435 34.01 -35.19 13.38
N ASN A 436 34.58 -34.34 14.24
CA ASN A 436 35.52 -33.30 13.83
C ASN A 436 36.83 -33.90 13.28
N ALA A 437 37.34 -34.99 13.86
CA ALA A 437 38.52 -35.68 13.36
C ALA A 437 38.30 -36.26 11.94
N LEU A 438 37.14 -36.88 11.72
CA LEU A 438 36.76 -37.42 10.40
C LEU A 438 36.57 -36.29 9.37
N LEU A 439 35.90 -35.20 9.75
CA LEU A 439 35.67 -34.07 8.85
C LEU A 439 36.97 -33.34 8.48
N SER A 440 37.85 -33.15 9.46
CA SER A 440 39.19 -32.59 9.25
C SER A 440 40.01 -33.45 8.29
N THR A 441 40.04 -34.78 8.52
CA THR A 441 40.71 -35.73 7.63
C THR A 441 40.12 -35.69 6.21
N PHE A 442 38.79 -35.64 6.06
CA PHE A 442 38.16 -35.49 4.75
C PHE A 442 38.63 -34.22 4.03
N LEU A 443 38.55 -33.06 4.68
CA LEU A 443 38.92 -31.79 4.09
C LEU A 443 40.41 -31.69 3.78
N PHE A 444 41.27 -32.35 4.57
CA PHE A 444 42.70 -32.45 4.33
C PHE A 444 43.00 -33.32 3.09
N LEU A 445 42.44 -34.53 3.04
CA LEU A 445 42.63 -35.43 1.90
C LEU A 445 42.04 -34.88 0.60
N ASP A 446 40.95 -34.11 0.67
CA ASP A 446 40.35 -33.45 -0.49
C ASP A 446 41.29 -32.45 -1.18
N GLN A 447 42.29 -31.92 -0.47
CA GLN A 447 43.36 -31.09 -1.04
C GLN A 447 44.26 -31.91 -1.97
N ILE A 448 44.63 -33.13 -1.56
CA ILE A 448 45.44 -34.03 -2.37
C ILE A 448 44.67 -34.48 -3.62
N VAL A 449 43.36 -34.74 -3.48
CA VAL A 449 42.47 -35.03 -4.62
C VAL A 449 42.41 -33.84 -5.58
N TRP A 450 42.38 -32.62 -5.08
CA TRP A 450 42.44 -31.42 -5.92
C TRP A 450 43.79 -31.30 -6.66
N LEU A 451 44.92 -31.55 -5.98
CA LEU A 451 46.25 -31.59 -6.60
C LEU A 451 46.37 -32.65 -7.70
N GLY A 452 45.74 -33.82 -7.50
CA GLY A 452 45.68 -34.86 -8.54
C GLY A 452 44.88 -34.43 -9.78
N ARG A 453 43.75 -33.73 -9.57
CA ARG A 453 42.91 -33.25 -10.69
C ARG A 453 43.52 -32.08 -11.47
N THR A 454 44.40 -31.30 -10.86
CA THR A 454 45.11 -30.19 -11.52
C THR A 454 46.38 -30.66 -12.23
N GLY A 455 46.78 -31.92 -12.06
CA GLY A 455 48.01 -32.47 -12.63
C GLY A 455 49.29 -32.17 -11.85
N ILE A 456 49.18 -31.45 -10.72
CA ILE A 456 50.32 -31.17 -9.82
C ILE A 456 50.81 -32.47 -9.16
N TYR A 457 49.88 -33.31 -8.71
CA TYR A 457 50.19 -34.63 -8.16
C TYR A 457 50.05 -35.72 -9.23
N LYS A 458 51.18 -36.34 -9.62
CA LYS A 458 51.25 -37.23 -10.79
C LYS A 458 50.77 -38.67 -10.54
N ASN A 459 50.73 -39.13 -9.29
CA ASN A 459 50.33 -40.51 -8.99
C ASN A 459 48.80 -40.64 -8.93
N LYS A 460 48.19 -41.04 -10.05
CA LYS A 460 46.72 -41.15 -10.20
C LYS A 460 46.10 -42.19 -9.26
N GLU A 461 46.73 -43.36 -9.11
CA GLU A 461 46.21 -44.45 -8.27
C GLU A 461 46.14 -44.02 -6.79
N ARG A 462 47.21 -43.40 -6.28
CA ARG A 462 47.22 -42.87 -4.91
C ARG A 462 46.18 -41.76 -4.73
N ALA A 463 46.02 -40.87 -5.70
CA ALA A 463 45.02 -39.80 -5.63
C ALA A 463 43.58 -40.35 -5.60
N GLU A 464 43.30 -41.41 -6.35
CA GLU A 464 42.01 -42.09 -6.34
C GLU A 464 41.75 -42.82 -5.01
N LEU A 465 42.74 -43.56 -4.50
CA LEU A 465 42.67 -44.21 -3.20
C LEU A 465 42.38 -43.20 -2.08
N LEU A 466 43.15 -42.11 -2.02
CA LEU A 466 42.94 -41.03 -1.05
C LEU A 466 41.58 -40.36 -1.23
N GLY A 467 41.09 -40.26 -2.47
CA GLY A 467 39.73 -39.80 -2.77
C GLY A 467 38.66 -40.68 -2.15
N ARG A 468 38.78 -42.01 -2.28
CA ARG A 468 37.83 -42.95 -1.65
C ARG A 468 37.90 -42.89 -0.14
N ILE A 469 39.11 -42.86 0.45
CA ILE A 469 39.30 -42.72 1.90
C ILE A 469 38.64 -41.42 2.40
N SER A 470 38.84 -40.31 1.69
CA SER A 470 38.22 -39.02 2.06
C SER A 470 36.70 -39.11 2.11
N LEU A 471 36.07 -39.80 1.15
CA LEU A 471 34.62 -39.98 1.12
C LEU A 471 34.11 -40.88 2.25
N PHE A 472 34.87 -41.91 2.64
CA PHE A 472 34.56 -42.70 3.84
C PHE A 472 34.64 -41.86 5.11
N CYS A 473 35.65 -40.99 5.25
CA CYS A 473 35.73 -40.05 6.37
C CYS A 473 34.53 -39.09 6.40
N TRP A 474 34.11 -38.55 5.24
CA TRP A 474 32.94 -37.68 5.16
C TRP A 474 31.64 -38.40 5.50
N MET A 475 31.46 -39.63 5.02
CA MET A 475 30.31 -40.47 5.34
C MET A 475 30.27 -40.78 6.84
N GLY A 476 31.39 -41.20 7.43
CA GLY A 476 31.52 -41.45 8.87
C GLY A 476 31.24 -40.20 9.71
N SER A 477 31.78 -39.04 9.30
CA SER A 477 31.46 -37.76 9.95
C SER A 477 29.96 -37.45 9.89
N SER A 478 29.29 -37.71 8.78
CA SER A 478 27.84 -37.48 8.62
C SER A 478 27.01 -38.41 9.52
N ALA A 479 27.45 -39.66 9.69
CA ALA A 479 26.86 -40.60 10.64
C ALA A 479 27.04 -40.12 12.09
N CYS A 480 28.26 -39.73 12.48
CA CYS A 480 28.52 -39.16 13.80
C CYS A 480 27.69 -37.88 14.04
N THR A 481 27.56 -37.02 13.03
CA THR A 481 26.72 -35.80 13.11
C THR A 481 25.27 -36.16 13.39
N SER A 482 24.72 -37.15 12.69
CA SER A 482 23.33 -37.58 12.89
C SER A 482 23.10 -38.09 14.31
N LEU A 483 24.01 -38.92 14.82
CA LEU A 483 23.96 -39.42 16.20
C LEU A 483 24.11 -38.29 17.24
N VAL A 484 24.97 -37.30 17.00
CA VAL A 484 25.12 -36.12 17.87
C VAL A 484 23.82 -35.31 17.91
N GLU A 485 23.24 -35.00 16.75
CA GLU A 485 22.02 -34.19 16.70
C GLU A 485 20.81 -34.93 17.30
N ILE A 486 20.70 -36.25 17.14
CA ILE A 486 19.68 -37.07 17.83
C ILE A 486 19.83 -36.95 19.36
N GLY A 487 21.04 -37.11 19.89
CA GLY A 487 21.31 -36.98 21.32
C GLY A 487 21.00 -35.59 21.88
N GLU A 488 21.39 -34.54 21.14
CA GLU A 488 21.13 -33.15 21.52
C GLU A 488 19.64 -32.78 21.41
N LEU A 489 18.92 -33.26 20.39
CA LEU A 489 17.47 -33.08 20.26
C LEU A 489 16.72 -33.76 21.40
N GLY A 490 17.14 -34.95 21.82
CA GLY A 490 16.58 -35.63 23.00
C GLY A 490 16.73 -34.79 24.27
N ARG A 491 17.93 -34.25 24.52
CA ARG A 491 18.20 -33.36 25.67
C ARG A 491 17.39 -32.06 25.61
N LEU A 492 17.31 -31.45 24.42
CA LEU A 492 16.57 -30.20 24.24
C LEU A 492 15.07 -30.41 24.38
N SER A 493 14.53 -31.51 23.84
CA SER A 493 13.12 -31.90 23.98
C SER A 493 12.74 -32.10 25.46
N ALA A 494 13.58 -32.78 26.23
CA ALA A 494 13.38 -32.91 27.68
C ALA A 494 13.38 -31.54 28.40
N SER A 495 14.29 -30.64 28.01
CA SER A 495 14.36 -29.28 28.55
C SER A 495 13.15 -28.40 28.16
N ILE A 496 12.63 -28.55 26.93
CA ILE A 496 11.42 -27.88 26.45
C ILE A 496 10.22 -28.39 27.24
N LYS A 497 10.04 -29.71 27.37
CA LYS A 497 8.94 -30.30 28.16
C LYS A 497 8.96 -29.86 29.62
N LYS A 498 10.14 -29.70 30.23
CA LYS A 498 10.28 -29.17 31.60
C LYS A 498 9.81 -27.72 31.67
N LEU A 499 10.32 -26.87 30.78
CA LEU A 499 9.94 -25.46 30.70
C LEU A 499 8.45 -25.29 30.39
N GLU A 500 7.90 -26.17 29.56
CA GLU A 500 6.51 -26.21 29.18
C GLU A 500 5.57 -26.48 30.37
N LYS A 501 6.01 -27.35 31.31
CA LYS A 501 5.31 -27.61 32.58
C LYS A 501 5.39 -26.42 33.53
N GLU A 502 6.50 -25.69 33.54
CA GLU A 502 6.73 -24.51 34.39
C GLU A 502 5.89 -23.29 33.96
N ILE A 503 5.72 -23.06 32.65
CA ILE A 503 5.03 -21.86 32.12
C ILE A 503 3.50 -22.02 32.08
N GLY A 504 2.96 -23.25 31.97
CA GLY A 504 1.53 -23.48 31.77
C GLY A 504 1.05 -23.16 30.34
N ASN A 505 -0.10 -23.70 29.92
CA ASN A 505 -0.52 -23.76 28.51
C ASN A 505 -0.89 -22.42 27.84
N LYS A 506 -1.24 -21.38 28.61
CA LYS A 506 -1.88 -20.17 28.06
C LYS A 506 -0.92 -19.18 27.38
N ASP A 507 0.37 -19.14 27.75
CA ASP A 507 1.33 -18.11 27.26
C ASP A 507 2.65 -18.64 26.68
N LYS A 508 2.73 -19.93 26.35
CA LYS A 508 4.00 -20.59 25.94
C LYS A 508 4.68 -19.92 24.74
N HIS A 509 3.92 -19.47 23.75
CA HIS A 509 4.46 -18.84 22.54
C HIS A 509 4.88 -17.37 22.74
N GLN A 510 4.47 -16.74 23.83
CA GLN A 510 4.91 -15.39 24.20
C GLN A 510 6.20 -15.41 25.03
N ASN A 511 6.53 -16.55 25.64
CA ASN A 511 7.75 -16.71 26.41
C ASN A 511 9.01 -16.75 25.52
N GLU A 512 9.93 -15.82 25.75
CA GLU A 512 11.15 -15.67 24.96
C GLU A 512 12.09 -16.88 25.08
N GLN A 513 12.21 -17.47 26.27
CA GLN A 513 13.04 -18.65 26.49
C GLN A 513 12.48 -19.90 25.79
N TYR A 514 11.15 -20.06 25.78
CA TYR A 514 10.49 -21.15 25.07
C TYR A 514 10.71 -21.02 23.55
N ARG A 515 10.50 -19.83 22.99
CA ARG A 515 10.78 -19.55 21.58
C ARG A 515 12.23 -19.80 21.20
N ALA A 516 13.18 -19.35 22.02
CA ALA A 516 14.60 -19.55 21.76
C ALA A 516 14.97 -21.05 21.75
N LYS A 517 14.43 -21.85 22.69
CA LYS A 517 14.64 -23.30 22.70
C LYS A 517 13.97 -23.99 21.51
N LEU A 518 12.76 -23.56 21.12
CA LEU A 518 12.06 -24.09 19.96
C LEU A 518 12.82 -23.80 18.66
N GLN A 519 13.32 -22.57 18.50
CA GLN A 519 14.17 -22.20 17.37
C GLN A 519 15.44 -23.07 17.32
N ARG A 520 16.12 -23.24 18.46
CA ARG A 520 17.29 -24.13 18.56
C ARG A 520 16.96 -25.58 18.20
N SER A 521 15.76 -26.05 18.54
CA SER A 521 15.27 -27.39 18.17
C SER A 521 15.07 -27.54 16.67
N ASN A 522 14.50 -26.52 16.03
CA ASN A 522 14.31 -26.49 14.58
C ASN A 522 15.68 -26.46 13.85
N GLU A 523 16.63 -25.65 14.32
CA GLU A 523 17.98 -25.57 13.75
C GLU A 523 18.71 -26.91 13.82
N ARG A 524 18.65 -27.59 14.97
CA ARG A 524 19.23 -28.94 15.14
C ARG A 524 18.51 -30.01 14.32
N SER A 525 17.18 -29.95 14.21
CA SER A 525 16.41 -30.88 13.37
C SER A 525 16.80 -30.73 11.90
N LEU A 526 16.98 -29.49 11.43
CA LEU A 526 17.44 -29.21 10.09
C LEU A 526 18.88 -29.73 9.86
N ALA A 527 19.76 -29.59 10.86
CA ALA A 527 21.11 -30.15 10.82
C ALA A 527 21.11 -31.69 10.76
N LEU A 528 20.22 -32.37 11.50
CA LEU A 528 20.03 -33.81 11.45
C LEU A 528 19.57 -34.28 10.06
N ILE A 529 18.52 -33.65 9.52
CA ILE A 529 18.00 -33.95 8.18
C ILE A 529 19.13 -33.81 7.15
N LYS A 530 19.86 -32.69 7.20
CA LYS A 530 20.98 -32.43 6.31
C LYS A 530 22.10 -33.48 6.45
N ALA A 531 22.45 -33.89 7.66
CA ALA A 531 23.47 -34.91 7.90
C ALA A 531 23.06 -36.27 7.31
N GLY A 532 21.79 -36.64 7.44
CA GLY A 532 21.23 -37.83 6.78
C GLY A 532 21.30 -37.74 5.26
N MET A 533 20.97 -36.59 4.67
CA MET A 533 21.13 -36.37 3.23
C MET A 533 22.60 -36.45 2.79
N ASP A 534 23.52 -35.82 3.53
CA ASP A 534 24.96 -35.86 3.25
C ASP A 534 25.53 -37.29 3.33
N PHE A 535 25.03 -38.12 4.26
CA PHE A 535 25.36 -39.55 4.32
C PHE A 535 24.95 -40.29 3.05
N VAL A 536 23.72 -40.10 2.57
CA VAL A 536 23.23 -40.72 1.31
C VAL A 536 24.07 -40.26 0.11
N VAL A 537 24.44 -38.98 0.07
CA VAL A 537 25.29 -38.44 -0.99
C VAL A 537 26.68 -39.07 -0.97
N ALA A 538 27.31 -39.18 0.20
CA ALA A 538 28.61 -39.83 0.34
C ALA A 538 28.56 -41.31 -0.07
N PHE A 539 27.50 -42.02 0.35
CA PHE A 539 27.22 -43.41 0.00
C PHE A 539 27.08 -43.60 -1.52
N GLY A 540 26.36 -42.70 -2.19
CA GLY A 540 26.20 -42.68 -3.65
C GLY A 540 27.50 -42.39 -4.39
N LEU A 541 28.30 -41.43 -3.91
CA LEU A 541 29.62 -41.12 -4.50
C LEU A 541 30.64 -42.25 -4.33
N LEU A 542 30.54 -43.04 -3.26
CA LEU A 542 31.34 -44.24 -3.04
C LEU A 542 30.89 -45.45 -3.88
N GLN A 543 29.73 -45.37 -4.54
CA GLN A 543 29.11 -46.45 -5.32
C GLN A 543 28.87 -47.72 -4.51
N LEU A 544 28.48 -47.61 -3.24
CA LEU A 544 28.28 -48.76 -2.36
C LEU A 544 27.03 -49.60 -2.71
N ALA A 545 26.01 -48.99 -3.31
CA ALA A 545 24.86 -49.72 -3.89
C ALA A 545 24.34 -49.02 -5.16
N PRO A 546 25.03 -49.18 -6.31
CA PRO A 546 24.76 -48.39 -7.51
C PRO A 546 23.37 -48.64 -8.12
N LYS A 547 22.77 -49.81 -7.84
CA LYS A 547 21.38 -50.13 -8.24
C LYS A 547 20.32 -49.39 -7.43
N LYS A 548 20.62 -48.98 -6.20
CA LYS A 548 19.68 -48.32 -5.27
C LYS A 548 19.91 -46.81 -5.18
N VAL A 549 21.17 -46.39 -5.16
CA VAL A 549 21.57 -44.97 -5.07
C VAL A 549 22.23 -44.57 -6.39
N THR A 550 21.39 -44.17 -7.34
CA THR A 550 21.82 -43.75 -8.68
C THR A 550 22.48 -42.36 -8.66
N PRO A 551 23.15 -41.93 -9.76
CA PRO A 551 23.63 -40.56 -9.89
C PRO A 551 22.53 -39.52 -9.69
N ARG A 552 21.31 -39.79 -10.17
CA ARG A 552 20.14 -38.95 -9.94
C ARG A 552 19.74 -38.86 -8.47
N VAL A 553 19.69 -39.98 -7.75
CA VAL A 553 19.42 -39.96 -6.29
C VAL A 553 20.49 -39.15 -5.55
N THR A 554 21.77 -39.39 -5.88
CA THR A 554 22.90 -38.65 -5.32
C THR A 554 22.79 -37.15 -5.60
N GLY A 555 22.39 -36.78 -6.83
CA GLY A 555 22.15 -35.39 -7.24
C GLY A 555 20.99 -34.75 -6.48
N ALA A 556 19.86 -35.44 -6.32
CA ALA A 556 18.68 -34.93 -5.61
C ALA A 556 18.99 -34.61 -4.14
N PHE A 557 19.55 -35.58 -3.40
CA PHE A 557 19.92 -35.38 -2.00
C PHE A 557 21.05 -34.36 -1.84
N GLY A 558 22.00 -34.33 -2.77
CA GLY A 558 23.09 -33.35 -2.79
C GLY A 558 22.59 -31.93 -3.04
N PHE A 559 21.62 -31.76 -3.94
CA PHE A 559 20.99 -30.47 -4.21
C PHE A 559 20.20 -29.98 -3.00
N ALA A 560 19.33 -30.81 -2.43
CA ALA A 560 18.54 -30.47 -1.24
C ALA A 560 19.43 -30.10 -0.03
N SER A 561 20.45 -30.91 0.29
CA SER A 561 21.42 -30.59 1.36
C SER A 561 22.16 -29.27 1.11
N SER A 562 22.42 -28.95 -0.15
CA SER A 562 23.07 -27.68 -0.53
C SER A 562 22.15 -26.49 -0.34
N LEU A 563 20.87 -26.59 -0.72
CA LEU A 563 19.89 -25.54 -0.47
C LEU A 563 19.68 -25.28 1.03
N ILE A 564 19.66 -26.34 1.85
CA ILE A 564 19.64 -26.20 3.30
C ILE A 564 20.88 -25.44 3.79
N SER A 565 22.06 -25.76 3.26
CA SER A 565 23.31 -25.05 3.59
C SER A 565 23.26 -23.58 3.17
N CYS A 566 22.67 -23.28 2.01
CA CYS A 566 22.49 -21.91 1.53
C CYS A 566 21.57 -21.13 2.47
N TYR A 567 20.46 -21.73 2.88
CA TYR A 567 19.49 -21.14 3.81
C TYR A 567 20.11 -20.86 5.18
N GLN A 568 20.88 -21.80 5.74
CA GLN A 568 21.54 -21.63 7.04
C GLN A 568 22.57 -20.49 7.08
N LEU A 569 23.05 -20.03 5.91
CA LEU A 569 24.02 -18.94 5.78
C LEU A 569 23.39 -17.57 5.55
N LEU A 570 22.07 -17.53 5.29
CA LEU A 570 21.35 -16.27 5.08
C LEU A 570 21.48 -15.40 6.34
N PRO A 571 21.83 -14.12 6.19
CA PRO A 571 21.81 -13.21 7.33
C PRO A 571 20.38 -13.08 7.86
N ALA A 572 20.24 -12.92 9.18
CA ALA A 572 18.95 -12.60 9.76
C ALA A 572 18.44 -11.31 9.12
N HIS A 573 17.17 -11.29 8.66
CA HIS A 573 16.57 -10.05 8.18
C HIS A 573 16.72 -8.98 9.26
N PRO A 574 17.13 -7.75 8.91
CA PRO A 574 17.06 -6.65 9.85
C PRO A 574 15.62 -6.60 10.35
N LYS A 575 15.43 -6.76 11.67
CA LYS A 575 14.10 -6.60 12.26
C LYS A 575 13.59 -5.26 11.76
N SER A 576 12.50 -5.26 10.98
CA SER A 576 11.80 -4.02 10.67
C SER A 576 11.58 -3.36 12.02
N LYS A 577 12.17 -2.19 12.25
CA LYS A 577 11.73 -1.38 13.38
C LYS A 577 10.24 -1.22 13.14
N THR A 578 9.43 -1.90 13.94
CA THR A 578 8.01 -1.60 14.05
C THR A 578 7.96 -0.15 14.49
N VAL A 579 7.69 0.72 13.53
CA VAL A 579 7.44 2.15 13.73
C VAL A 579 6.05 2.31 14.30
#